data_AF-A0A2D8XEE4-F1
#
_entry.id   AF-A0A2D8XEE4-F1
#
_cell.length_a   1.000
_cell.length_b   1.000
_cell.length_c   1.000
_cell.angle_alpha   90.00
_cell.angle_beta   90.00
_cell.angle_gamma   90.00
#
_symmetry.space_group_name_H-M   'P 1'
#
loop_
_entity.id
_entity.type
_entity.pdbx_description
1 polymer ?
#
loop_
_entity_poly.entity_id
_entity_poly.type
_entity_poly.pdbx_seq_one_letter_code
_entity_poly.pdbx_strand_id
1 'polypeptide(L)'
;MNIDDNTNLGINIKWMVQIVVGVGAAVTLYFTIMSALNKLEIDTMRHNQEIDLNSEFRIKWPRGEMGSLPDDAEQNLRLNHVERDVEQLKVLVDELRQKDCD
;
A
#
# COMPACT_ATOMS: atom_id res chain seq x y z
N MET A 1 61.53 -15.53 4.54
CA MET A 1 60.98 -14.30 3.94
C MET A 1 61.04 -13.25 5.04
N ASN A 2 62.11 -12.43 5.02
CA ASN A 2 62.28 -11.34 5.99
C ASN A 2 61.28 -10.26 5.59
N ILE A 3 60.29 -9.99 6.43
CA ILE A 3 59.43 -8.83 6.29
C ILE A 3 60.23 -7.68 6.88
N ASP A 4 60.74 -6.83 5.99
CA ASP A 4 61.41 -5.59 6.37
C ASP A 4 60.33 -4.59 6.79
N ASP A 5 60.19 -4.38 8.10
CA ASP A 5 59.26 -3.42 8.71
C ASP A 5 59.71 -1.95 8.54
N ASN A 6 60.79 -1.70 7.79
CA ASN A 6 61.30 -0.36 7.49
C ASN A 6 60.97 0.10 6.06
N THR A 7 59.77 -0.19 5.57
CA THR A 7 59.23 0.61 4.46
C THR A 7 58.93 2.01 4.98
N ASN A 8 59.95 2.87 5.00
CA ASN A 8 59.80 4.30 5.21
C ASN A 8 59.15 4.86 3.95
N LEU A 9 57.83 4.67 3.86
CA LEU A 9 56.97 5.31 2.87
C LEU A 9 57.24 6.81 3.00
N GLY A 10 58.04 7.38 2.09
CA GLY A 10 58.40 8.80 2.02
C GLY A 10 57.20 9.70 1.68
N ILE A 11 56.00 9.30 2.10
CA ILE A 11 54.74 9.95 1.85
C ILE A 11 54.43 10.80 3.09
N ASN A 12 54.06 12.06 2.87
CA ASN A 12 53.68 12.95 3.96
C ASN A 12 52.41 12.42 4.63
N ILE A 13 52.42 12.28 5.96
CA ILE A 13 51.25 11.83 6.75
C ILE A 13 49.98 12.64 6.45
N LYS A 14 50.11 13.94 6.11
CA LYS A 14 48.99 14.80 5.74
C LYS A 14 48.31 14.34 4.45
N TRP A 15 49.08 13.93 3.45
CA TRP A 15 48.56 13.41 2.19
C TRP A 15 47.81 12.09 2.39
N MET A 16 48.33 11.21 3.26
CA MET A 16 47.67 9.96 3.59
C MET A 16 46.31 10.19 4.26
N VAL A 17 46.25 11.09 5.26
CA VAL A 17 44.99 11.43 5.94
C VAL A 17 43.99 12.05 4.97
N GLN A 18 44.43 12.94 4.07
CA GLN A 18 43.56 13.54 3.05
C GLN A 18 42.97 12.51 2.11
N ILE A 19 43.75 11.51 1.69
CA ILE A 19 43.25 10.42 0.83
C ILE A 19 42.20 9.62 1.58
N VAL A 20 42.45 9.24 2.84
CA VAL A 20 41.50 8.45 3.64
C VAL A 20 40.19 9.22 3.83
N VAL A 21 40.25 10.51 4.18
CA VAL A 21 39.07 11.35 4.34
C VAL A 21 38.34 11.55 3.01
N GLY A 22 39.06 11.76 1.92
CA GLY A 22 38.48 11.91 0.58
C GLY A 22 37.75 10.67 0.11
N VAL A 23 38.36 9.48 0.29
CA VAL A 23 37.73 8.19 -0.03
C VAL A 23 36.54 7.94 0.88
N GLY A 24 36.66 8.20 2.18
CA GLY A 24 35.55 8.06 3.14
C GLY A 24 34.35 8.91 2.75
N ALA A 25 34.57 10.18 2.43
CA ALA A 25 33.52 11.09 1.98
C ALA A 25 32.86 10.62 0.66
N ALA A 26 33.66 10.14 -0.30
CA ALA A 26 33.15 9.63 -1.57
C ALA A 26 32.25 8.38 -1.38
N VAL A 27 32.68 7.45 -0.52
CA VAL A 27 31.89 6.24 -0.20
C VAL A 27 30.59 6.62 0.50
N THR A 28 30.63 7.50 1.50
CA THR A 28 29.40 7.98 2.18
C THR A 28 28.45 8.68 1.21
N LEU A 29 28.97 9.55 0.34
CA LEU A 29 28.17 10.25 -0.66
C LEU A 29 27.50 9.25 -1.62
N TYR A 30 28.26 8.28 -2.12
CA TYR A 30 27.75 7.24 -3.01
C TYR A 30 26.60 6.47 -2.36
N PHE A 31 26.78 5.98 -1.13
CA PHE A 31 25.72 5.24 -0.43
C PHE A 31 24.50 6.10 -0.14
N THR A 32 24.70 7.39 0.19
CA THR A 32 23.59 8.31 0.44
C THR A 32 22.75 8.49 -0.82
N ILE A 33 23.38 8.79 -1.96
CA ILE A 33 22.69 8.96 -3.24
C ILE A 33 22.00 7.66 -3.65
N MET A 34 22.70 6.52 -3.54
CA MET A 34 22.15 5.22 -3.88
C MET A 34 20.91 4.88 -3.04
N SER A 35 20.95 5.15 -1.73
CA SER A 35 19.81 4.91 -0.84
C SER A 35 18.59 5.79 -1.20
N ALA A 36 18.83 7.05 -1.55
CA ALA A 36 17.77 7.97 -1.97
C ALA A 36 17.15 7.54 -3.31
N LEU A 37 17.98 7.08 -4.25
CA LEU A 37 17.54 6.59 -5.55
C LEU A 37 16.69 5.33 -5.40
N ASN A 38 17.15 4.34 -4.62
CA ASN A 38 16.39 3.12 -4.36
C ASN A 38 15.05 3.42 -3.67
N LYS A 39 15.02 4.37 -2.73
CA LYS A 39 13.77 4.80 -2.10
C LYS A 39 12.80 5.41 -3.12
N LEU A 40 13.30 6.29 -3.99
CA LEU A 40 12.50 6.92 -5.03
C LEU A 40 11.93 5.89 -6.02
N GLU A 41 12.72 4.88 -6.38
CA GLU A 41 12.29 3.79 -7.24
C GLU A 41 11.14 2.99 -6.60
N ILE A 42 11.28 2.59 -5.33
CA ILE A 42 10.22 1.88 -4.59
C ILE A 42 8.96 2.74 -4.47
N ASP A 43 9.10 4.01 -4.13
CA ASP A 43 7.97 4.94 -4.00
C ASP A 43 7.25 5.11 -5.35
N THR A 44 8.01 5.17 -6.46
CA THR A 44 7.45 5.24 -7.82
C THR A 44 6.70 3.95 -8.19
N MET A 45 7.28 2.78 -7.89
CA MET A 45 6.60 1.49 -8.11
C MET A 45 5.29 1.40 -7.34
N ARG A 46 5.29 1.79 -6.05
CA ARG A 46 4.07 1.84 -5.24
C ARG A 46 3.04 2.81 -5.81
N HIS A 47 3.48 4.00 -6.23
CA HIS A 47 2.58 4.99 -6.80
C HIS A 47 1.89 4.49 -8.08
N ASN A 48 2.65 3.83 -8.96
CA ASN A 48 2.09 3.22 -10.16
C ASN A 48 1.07 2.13 -9.84
N GLN A 49 1.34 1.29 -8.83
CA GLN A 49 0.39 0.27 -8.36
C GLN A 49 -0.90 0.90 -7.79
N GLU A 50 -0.77 1.96 -7.00
CA GLU A 50 -1.93 2.68 -6.44
C GLU A 50 -2.78 3.32 -7.53
N ILE A 51 -2.16 3.90 -8.56
CA ILE A 51 -2.85 4.44 -9.74
C ILE A 51 -3.59 3.32 -10.49
N ASP A 52 -2.93 2.19 -10.72
CA ASP A 52 -3.52 1.07 -11.45
C ASP A 52 -4.72 0.50 -10.70
N LEU A 53 -4.56 0.21 -9.41
CA LEU A 53 -5.66 -0.24 -8.55
C LEU A 53 -6.80 0.78 -8.47
N ASN A 54 -6.50 2.09 -8.42
CA ASN A 54 -7.52 3.13 -8.44
C ASN A 54 -8.27 3.17 -9.79
N SER A 55 -7.54 3.02 -10.90
CA SER A 55 -8.10 2.95 -12.23
C SER A 55 -9.01 1.73 -12.38
N GLU A 56 -8.53 0.56 -11.94
CA GLU A 56 -9.34 -0.66 -11.87
C GLU A 56 -10.57 -0.45 -10.99
N PHE A 57 -10.42 0.18 -9.82
CA PHE A 57 -11.53 0.45 -8.93
C PHE A 57 -12.60 1.30 -9.63
N ARG A 58 -12.20 2.43 -10.21
CA ARG A 58 -13.10 3.36 -10.89
C ARG A 58 -13.82 2.73 -12.07
N ILE A 59 -13.19 1.77 -12.78
CA ILE A 59 -13.80 1.12 -13.94
C ILE A 59 -14.69 -0.04 -13.51
N LYS A 60 -14.18 -0.96 -12.68
CA LYS A 60 -14.86 -2.22 -12.35
C LYS A 60 -15.94 -2.02 -11.27
N TRP A 61 -15.85 -0.99 -10.43
CA TRP A 61 -16.81 -0.75 -9.35
C TRP A 61 -18.21 -0.40 -9.87
N PRO A 62 -18.40 0.60 -10.76
CA PRO A 62 -19.72 0.88 -11.33
C PRO A 62 -20.25 -0.26 -12.19
N ARG A 63 -19.36 -1.15 -12.68
CA ARG A 63 -19.71 -2.31 -13.51
C ARG A 63 -20.08 -3.55 -12.68
N GLY A 64 -19.83 -3.55 -11.37
CA GLY A 64 -20.05 -4.71 -10.50
C GLY A 64 -19.09 -5.89 -10.73
N GLU A 65 -17.99 -5.68 -11.46
CA GLU A 65 -17.04 -6.75 -11.84
C GLU A 65 -16.03 -7.11 -10.73
N MET A 66 -15.95 -6.29 -9.65
CA MET A 66 -15.10 -6.56 -8.48
C MET A 66 -15.80 -7.33 -7.35
N GLY A 67 -17.08 -7.67 -7.53
CA GLY A 67 -17.92 -8.18 -6.44
C GLY A 67 -18.30 -7.09 -5.44
N SER A 68 -18.95 -7.52 -4.35
CA SER A 68 -19.37 -6.66 -3.25
C SER A 68 -18.38 -6.73 -2.09
N LEU A 69 -18.21 -5.63 -1.35
CA LEU A 69 -17.50 -5.68 -0.07
C LEU A 69 -18.24 -6.62 0.90
N PRO A 70 -17.56 -7.23 1.88
CA PRO A 70 -18.21 -8.05 2.91
C PRO A 70 -19.36 -7.30 3.61
N ASP A 71 -19.15 -6.02 3.90
CA ASP A 71 -20.13 -5.14 4.53
C ASP A 71 -21.37 -4.93 3.64
N ASP A 72 -21.17 -4.77 2.32
CA ASP A 72 -22.27 -4.65 1.36
C ASP A 72 -23.06 -5.95 1.26
N ALA A 73 -22.38 -7.10 1.31
CA ALA A 73 -23.02 -8.41 1.30
C ALA A 73 -23.85 -8.63 2.57
N GLU A 74 -23.32 -8.26 3.75
CA GLU A 74 -24.05 -8.34 5.01
C GLU A 74 -25.25 -7.37 5.04
N GLN A 75 -25.07 -6.15 4.54
CA GLN A 75 -26.15 -5.18 4.41
C GLN A 75 -27.26 -5.71 3.49
N ASN A 76 -26.89 -6.30 2.35
CA ASN A 76 -27.86 -6.87 1.43
C ASN A 76 -28.64 -8.04 2.07
N LEU A 77 -27.98 -8.89 2.86
CA LEU A 77 -28.65 -9.95 3.64
C LEU A 77 -29.65 -9.38 4.65
N ARG A 78 -29.27 -8.32 5.37
CA ARG A 78 -30.15 -7.64 6.33
C ARG A 78 -31.34 -6.98 5.62
N LEU A 79 -31.12 -6.33 4.47
CA LEU A 79 -32.19 -5.74 3.65
C LEU A 79 -33.18 -6.81 3.19
N ASN A 80 -32.68 -7.94 2.67
CA ASN A 80 -33.53 -9.08 2.27
C ASN A 80 -34.37 -9.62 3.44
N HIS A 81 -33.84 -9.61 4.66
CA HIS A 81 -34.60 -10.03 5.84
C HIS A 81 -35.70 -9.04 6.20
N VAL A 82 -35.37 -7.74 6.23
CA VAL A 82 -36.34 -6.67 6.51
C VAL A 82 -37.45 -6.63 5.45
N GLU A 83 -37.12 -6.82 4.17
CA GLU A 83 -38.12 -6.89 3.10
C GLU A 83 -39.14 -8.01 3.34
N ARG A 84 -38.66 -9.20 3.74
CA ARG A 84 -39.52 -10.34 4.05
C ARG A 84 -40.41 -10.07 5.27
N ASP A 85 -39.88 -9.44 6.31
CA ASP A 85 -40.65 -9.09 7.51
C ASP A 85 -41.73 -8.05 7.18
N VAL A 86 -41.42 -7.06 6.35
CA VAL A 86 -42.39 -6.07 5.86
C VAL A 86 -43.47 -6.71 5.00
N GLU A 87 -43.12 -7.69 4.16
CA GLU A 87 -44.09 -8.43 3.36
C GLU A 87 -45.08 -9.21 4.26
N GLN A 88 -44.60 -9.90 5.29
CA GLN A 88 -45.46 -10.57 6.27
C GLN A 88 -46.37 -9.58 7.00
N LEU A 89 -45.83 -8.42 7.39
CA LEU A 89 -46.60 -7.39 8.08
C LEU A 89 -47.74 -6.84 7.20
N LYS A 90 -47.50 -6.65 5.90
CA LYS A 90 -48.52 -6.22 4.94
C LYS A 90 -49.66 -7.23 4.84
N VAL A 91 -49.34 -8.53 4.76
CA VAL A 91 -50.36 -9.60 4.73
C VAL A 91 -51.24 -9.54 5.98
N LEU A 92 -50.63 -9.45 7.16
CA LEU A 92 -51.35 -9.35 8.43
C LEU A 92 -52.26 -8.10 8.49
N VAL A 93 -51.78 -6.95 8.00
CA VAL A 93 -52.58 -5.73 7.96
C VAL A 93 -53.77 -5.88 7.00
N ASP A 94 -53.59 -6.50 5.84
CA ASP A 94 -54.68 -6.72 4.88
C ASP A 94 -55.72 -7.72 5.41
N GLU A 95 -55.28 -8.78 6.10
CA GLU A 95 -56.18 -9.72 6.80
C GLU A 95 -57.03 -9.02 7.87
N LEU A 96 -56.41 -8.14 8.67
CA LEU A 96 -57.14 -7.35 9.67
C LEU A 96 -58.16 -6.40 9.01
N ARG A 97 -57.78 -5.73 7.92
CA ARG A 97 -58.69 -4.85 7.17
C ARG A 97 -59.89 -5.58 6.59
N GLN A 98 -59.72 -6.81 6.12
CA GLN A 98 -60.82 -7.64 5.63
C GLN A 98 -61.76 -8.02 6.77
N LYS A 99 -61.22 -8.40 7.93
CA LYS A 99 -62.00 -8.73 9.12
C LYS A 99 -62.84 -7.57 9.65
N ASP A 100 -62.36 -6.33 9.54
CA ASP A 100 -63.11 -5.15 9.97
C ASP A 100 -64.24 -4.76 8.99
N CYS A 101 -64.27 -5.34 7.79
CA CYS A 101 -65.31 -5.10 6.78
C CYS A 101 -66.48 -6.10 6.81
N ASP A 102 -66.33 -7.22 7.53
CA ASP A 102 -67.36 -8.25 7.77
C ASP A 102 -68.09 -8.02 9.10
#